data_AF-A0A4T3F0N6-F1
#
_entry.id   AF-A0A4T3F0N6-F1
#
_cell.length_a   1.000
_cell.length_b   1.000
_cell.length_c   1.000
_cell.angle_alpha   90.00
_cell.angle_beta   90.00
_cell.angle_gamma   90.00
#
_symmetry.space_group_name_H-M   'P 1'
#
loop_
_entity.id
_entity.type
_entity.pdbx_description
1 polymer ?
#
loop_
_entity_poly.entity_id
_entity_poly.type
_entity_poly.pdbx_seq_one_letter_code
_entity_poly.pdbx_strand_id
1 'polypeptide(L)'
;MRNAVTPGSLGLSAIAFLLVATVLFGSPFKPLLLASYGTPRLGAPYWPAIALGGLALAAAAFARWSQWKLPLFAALALAIPTLLVGLYADHLRAQAFAEFEADQELQHSFFRSIREAPKEFQLYFHGAAMKDCMPYGWSYRDMGFYPLPPQVAANVLPRDWLEECGSGFPPARE
;
A
#
# COMPACT_ATOMS: atom_id res chain seq x y z
N MET A 1 -39.82 -5.10 -11.99
CA MET A 1 -39.42 -6.43 -11.50
C MET A 1 -38.38 -6.24 -10.40
N ARG A 2 -38.69 -6.62 -9.15
CA ARG A 2 -37.71 -6.59 -8.05
C ARG A 2 -36.83 -7.83 -8.19
N ASN A 3 -35.58 -7.68 -8.60
CA ASN A 3 -34.60 -8.76 -8.53
C ASN A 3 -34.36 -9.06 -7.05
N ALA A 4 -35.04 -10.08 -6.52
CA ALA A 4 -34.80 -10.54 -5.17
C ALA A 4 -33.33 -10.99 -5.06
N VAL A 5 -32.62 -10.47 -4.06
CA VAL A 5 -31.28 -10.94 -3.71
C VAL A 5 -31.42 -12.38 -3.22
N THR A 6 -30.93 -13.34 -3.99
CA THR A 6 -30.97 -14.75 -3.57
C THR A 6 -29.86 -15.02 -2.55
N PRO A 7 -30.06 -15.92 -1.58
CA PRO A 7 -29.01 -16.33 -0.64
C PRO A 7 -27.70 -16.77 -1.34
N GLY A 8 -27.81 -17.40 -2.52
CA GLY A 8 -26.66 -17.78 -3.33
C GLY A 8 -25.83 -16.59 -3.83
N SER A 9 -26.48 -15.45 -4.14
CA SER A 9 -25.77 -14.24 -4.58
C SER A 9 -24.95 -13.57 -3.46
N LEU A 10 -25.41 -13.68 -2.20
CA LEU A 10 -24.66 -13.19 -1.04
C LEU A 10 -23.43 -14.05 -0.77
N GLY A 11 -23.58 -15.39 -0.81
CA GLY A 11 -22.47 -16.32 -0.66
C GLY A 11 -21.38 -16.11 -1.71
N LEU A 12 -21.78 -15.97 -2.99
CA LEU A 12 -20.85 -15.67 -4.07
C LEU A 12 -20.16 -14.30 -3.90
N SER A 13 -20.85 -13.31 -3.33
CA SER A 13 -20.26 -12.00 -3.06
C SER A 13 -19.21 -12.05 -1.94
N ALA A 14 -19.49 -12.81 -0.89
CA ALA A 14 -18.50 -13.05 0.16
C ALA A 14 -17.27 -13.77 -0.41
N ILE A 15 -17.45 -14.82 -1.22
CA ILE A 15 -16.35 -15.53 -1.86
C ILE A 15 -15.54 -14.59 -2.76
N ALA A 16 -16.21 -13.80 -3.61
CA ALA A 16 -15.55 -12.85 -4.50
C ALA A 16 -14.73 -11.81 -3.72
N PHE A 17 -15.29 -11.25 -2.65
CA PHE A 17 -14.59 -10.34 -1.76
C PHE A 17 -13.36 -11.00 -1.13
N LEU A 18 -13.51 -12.19 -0.54
CA LEU A 18 -12.43 -12.91 0.14
C LEU A 18 -11.28 -13.26 -0.82
N LEU A 19 -11.61 -13.67 -2.05
CA LEU A 19 -10.63 -13.95 -3.09
C LEU A 19 -9.84 -12.69 -3.46
N VAL A 20 -10.53 -11.58 -3.76
CA VAL A 20 -9.87 -10.31 -4.12
C VAL A 20 -9.06 -9.76 -2.95
N ALA A 21 -9.59 -9.83 -1.73
CA ALA A 21 -8.89 -9.44 -0.50
C ALA A 21 -7.59 -10.23 -0.33
N THR A 22 -7.65 -11.55 -0.51
CA THR A 22 -6.47 -12.42 -0.41
C THR A 22 -5.45 -12.09 -1.51
N VAL A 23 -5.90 -11.88 -2.75
CA VAL A 23 -5.01 -11.52 -3.86
C VAL A 23 -4.35 -10.17 -3.63
N LEU A 24 -5.09 -9.14 -3.22
CA LEU A 24 -4.54 -7.79 -3.10
C LEU A 24 -3.74 -7.59 -1.82
N PHE A 25 -4.24 -8.11 -0.69
CA PHE A 25 -3.69 -7.83 0.65
C PHE A 25 -2.96 -9.03 1.26
N GLY A 26 -2.95 -10.20 0.61
CA GLY A 26 -2.34 -11.42 1.17
C GLY A 26 -3.12 -12.00 2.34
N SER A 27 -4.30 -11.46 2.65
CA SER A 27 -5.19 -11.94 3.72
C SER A 27 -6.62 -11.46 3.47
N PRO A 28 -7.63 -12.30 3.76
CA PRO A 28 -9.03 -11.91 3.63
C PRO A 28 -9.49 -10.85 4.65
N PHE A 29 -8.79 -10.70 5.77
CA PHE A 29 -9.21 -9.81 6.87
C PHE A 29 -8.49 -8.46 6.90
N LYS A 30 -7.32 -8.36 6.25
CA LYS A 30 -6.53 -7.12 6.20
C LYS A 30 -7.27 -5.90 5.64
N PRO A 31 -8.09 -5.99 4.58
CA PRO A 31 -8.85 -4.83 4.11
C PRO A 31 -9.78 -4.27 5.19
N LEU A 32 -10.42 -5.15 5.97
CA LEU A 32 -11.32 -4.76 7.05
C LEU A 32 -10.54 -4.09 8.18
N LEU A 33 -9.38 -4.64 8.56
CA LEU A 33 -8.50 -4.05 9.56
C LEU A 33 -7.98 -2.68 9.15
N LEU A 34 -7.59 -2.52 7.87
CA LEU A 34 -7.16 -1.23 7.32
C LEU A 34 -8.29 -0.21 7.33
N ALA A 35 -9.53 -0.62 7.07
CA ALA A 35 -10.70 0.25 7.12
C ALA A 35 -11.11 0.62 8.56
N SER A 36 -10.94 -0.28 9.55
CA SER A 36 -11.39 -0.07 10.93
C SER A 36 -10.43 0.73 11.80
N TYR A 37 -9.14 0.77 11.48
CA TYR A 37 -8.10 1.40 12.32
C TYR A 37 -7.99 2.95 12.16
N GLY A 38 -9.13 3.63 11.99
CA GLY A 38 -9.35 5.08 12.13
C GLY A 38 -8.22 6.07 11.74
N THR A 39 -8.41 6.82 10.65
CA THR A 39 -7.74 8.10 10.28
C THR A 39 -6.34 8.03 9.61
N PRO A 40 -5.89 9.08 8.88
CA PRO A 40 -5.31 8.97 7.54
C PRO A 40 -3.88 8.42 7.56
N ARG A 41 -3.73 7.16 7.16
CA ARG A 41 -2.40 6.53 7.07
C ARG A 41 -1.64 6.85 5.79
N LEU A 42 -2.31 7.41 4.79
CA LEU A 42 -1.72 7.71 3.51
C LEU A 42 -1.65 9.23 3.35
N GLY A 43 -0.44 9.78 3.22
CA GLY A 43 -0.20 11.20 3.02
C GLY A 43 -0.43 11.66 1.58
N ALA A 44 -0.75 10.72 0.67
CA ALA A 44 -0.93 10.99 -0.75
C ALA A 44 -2.09 11.98 -0.96
N PRO A 45 -1.85 13.18 -1.53
CA PRO A 45 -2.93 14.15 -1.71
C PRO A 45 -4.05 13.57 -2.60
N TYR A 46 -5.32 13.89 -2.34
CA TYR A 46 -6.45 13.38 -3.13
C TYR A 46 -6.73 11.87 -3.09
N TRP A 47 -6.00 11.06 -2.30
CA TRP A 47 -6.30 9.62 -2.19
C TRP A 47 -7.78 9.32 -1.84
N PRO A 48 -8.49 10.11 -0.99
CA PRO A 48 -9.90 9.84 -0.71
C PRO A 48 -10.78 10.05 -1.94
N ALA A 49 -10.50 11.09 -2.73
CA ALA A 49 -11.24 11.39 -3.95
C ALA A 49 -11.03 10.29 -5.01
N ILE A 50 -9.79 9.80 -5.15
CA ILE A 50 -9.48 8.67 -6.04
C ILE A 50 -10.21 7.40 -5.59
N ALA A 51 -10.21 7.10 -4.29
CA ALA A 51 -10.92 5.95 -3.74
C ALA A 51 -12.44 6.03 -3.98
N LEU A 52 -13.04 7.19 -3.71
CA LEU A 52 -14.46 7.45 -3.97
C LEU A 52 -14.81 7.36 -5.45
N GLY A 53 -13.94 7.89 -6.33
CA GLY A 53 -14.07 7.76 -7.78
C GLY A 53 -14.04 6.30 -8.23
N GLY A 54 -13.10 5.51 -7.71
CA GLY A 54 -13.03 4.07 -7.96
C GLY A 54 -14.28 3.31 -7.50
N LEU A 55 -14.84 3.70 -6.34
CA LEU A 55 -16.07 3.11 -5.83
C LEU A 55 -17.27 3.48 -6.70
N ALA A 56 -17.34 4.73 -7.17
CA ALA A 56 -18.36 5.18 -8.11
C ALA A 56 -18.29 4.39 -9.44
N LEU A 57 -17.09 4.12 -9.95
CA LEU A 57 -16.89 3.26 -11.13
C LEU A 57 -17.39 1.82 -10.89
N ALA A 58 -17.09 1.24 -9.73
CA ALA A 58 -17.61 -0.08 -9.36
C ALA A 58 -19.14 -0.09 -9.27
N ALA A 59 -19.74 0.96 -8.68
CA ALA A 59 -21.19 1.11 -8.59
C ALA A 59 -21.86 1.31 -9.96
N ALA A 60 -21.21 2.02 -10.89
CA ALA A 60 -21.69 2.16 -12.27
C ALA A 60 -21.72 0.79 -12.98
N ALA A 61 -20.71 -0.06 -12.77
CA ALA A 61 -20.68 -1.42 -13.29
C ALA A 61 -21.82 -2.29 -12.72
N PHE A 62 -22.18 -2.09 -11.44
CA PHE A 62 -23.32 -2.77 -10.79
C PHE A 62 -24.66 -2.49 -11.49
N ALA A 63 -24.86 -1.27 -12.03
CA ALA A 63 -26.13 -0.91 -12.67
C ALA A 63 -26.45 -1.76 -13.91
N ARG A 64 -25.43 -2.30 -14.60
CA ARG A 64 -25.55 -2.83 -15.97
C ARG A 64 -25.80 -4.35 -16.13
N TRP A 65 -25.47 -5.22 -15.16
CA TRP A 65 -25.36 -6.68 -15.42
C TRP A 65 -26.23 -7.63 -14.55
N SER A 66 -27.37 -8.17 -15.00
CA SER A 66 -28.45 -8.67 -14.11
C SER A 66 -28.12 -9.73 -13.03
N GLN A 67 -27.38 -10.80 -13.32
CA GLN A 67 -27.29 -11.98 -12.43
C GLN A 67 -25.98 -12.10 -11.62
N TRP A 68 -24.92 -11.38 -12.02
CA TRP A 68 -23.63 -11.36 -11.33
C TRP A 68 -23.36 -10.02 -10.61
N LYS A 69 -24.38 -9.17 -10.46
CA LYS A 69 -24.25 -7.81 -9.92
C LYS A 69 -23.50 -7.76 -8.61
N LEU A 70 -23.99 -8.51 -7.62
CA LEU A 70 -23.47 -8.41 -6.26
C LEU A 70 -22.05 -8.96 -6.13
N PRO A 71 -21.72 -10.17 -6.67
CA PRO A 71 -20.35 -10.67 -6.58
C PRO A 71 -19.35 -9.81 -7.34
N LEU A 72 -19.74 -9.32 -8.51
CA LEU A 72 -18.87 -8.47 -9.32
C LEU A 72 -18.69 -7.09 -8.69
N PHE A 73 -19.75 -6.51 -8.11
CA PHE A 73 -19.61 -5.29 -7.33
C PHE A 73 -18.72 -5.47 -6.11
N ALA A 74 -18.88 -6.57 -5.34
CA ALA A 74 -18.03 -6.85 -4.20
C ALA A 74 -16.54 -6.95 -4.59
N ALA A 75 -16.25 -7.62 -5.70
CA ALA A 75 -14.89 -7.70 -6.25
C ALA A 75 -14.36 -6.33 -6.71
N LEU A 76 -15.14 -5.59 -7.51
CA LEU A 76 -14.72 -4.32 -8.10
C LEU A 76 -14.64 -3.19 -7.07
N ALA A 77 -15.54 -3.14 -6.11
CA ALA A 77 -15.58 -2.13 -5.04
C ALA A 77 -14.35 -2.24 -4.13
N LEU A 78 -13.75 -3.43 -4.02
CA LEU A 78 -12.46 -3.60 -3.36
C LEU A 78 -11.30 -3.34 -4.32
N ALA A 79 -11.34 -3.92 -5.52
CA ALA A 79 -10.21 -3.89 -6.45
C ALA A 79 -9.93 -2.49 -7.01
N ILE A 80 -10.94 -1.81 -7.57
CA ILE A 80 -10.74 -0.56 -8.30
C ILE A 80 -10.18 0.54 -7.38
N PRO A 81 -10.77 0.86 -6.22
CA PRO A 81 -10.21 1.88 -5.33
C PRO A 81 -8.80 1.54 -4.87
N THR A 82 -8.55 0.28 -4.48
CA THR A 82 -7.23 -0.16 -4.01
C THR A 82 -6.17 -0.03 -5.10
N LEU A 83 -6.49 -0.44 -6.34
CA LEU A 83 -5.57 -0.35 -7.46
C LEU A 83 -5.26 1.11 -7.82
N LEU A 84 -6.29 1.96 -7.93
CA LEU A 84 -6.10 3.37 -8.27
C LEU A 84 -5.28 4.11 -7.21
N VAL A 85 -5.61 3.92 -5.92
CA VAL A 85 -4.86 4.53 -4.81
C VAL A 85 -3.43 3.99 -4.75
N GLY A 86 -3.23 2.68 -4.92
CA GLY A 86 -1.90 2.09 -4.88
C GLY A 86 -0.99 2.55 -6.01
N LEU A 87 -1.51 2.61 -7.25
CA LEU A 87 -0.78 3.15 -8.39
C LEU A 87 -0.44 4.63 -8.20
N TYR A 88 -1.38 5.41 -7.67
CA TYR A 88 -1.15 6.81 -7.37
C TYR A 88 -0.09 7.02 -6.28
N ALA A 89 -0.11 6.22 -5.20
CA ALA A 89 0.90 6.27 -4.15
C ALA A 89 2.29 5.87 -4.68
N ASP A 90 2.37 4.85 -5.54
CA ASP A 90 3.62 4.46 -6.18
C ASP A 90 4.16 5.54 -7.14
N HIS A 91 3.28 6.23 -7.87
CA HIS A 91 3.67 7.35 -8.72
C HIS A 91 4.29 8.50 -7.91
N LEU A 92 3.63 8.92 -6.83
CA LEU A 92 4.16 9.96 -5.94
C LEU A 92 5.48 9.55 -5.28
N ARG A 93 5.60 8.28 -4.87
CA ARG A 93 6.85 7.74 -4.34
C ARG A 93 7.96 7.82 -5.39
N ALA A 94 7.70 7.39 -6.62
CA ALA A 94 8.69 7.46 -7.70
C ALA A 94 9.14 8.91 -7.98
N GLN A 95 8.23 9.88 -7.95
CA GLN A 95 8.57 11.31 -8.05
C GLN A 95 9.48 11.75 -6.91
N ALA A 96 9.12 11.41 -5.67
CA ALA A 96 9.92 11.77 -4.51
C ALA A 96 11.33 11.16 -4.55
N PHE A 97 11.49 9.90 -4.99
CA PHE A 97 12.80 9.29 -5.19
C PHE A 97 13.63 10.02 -6.26
N ALA A 98 13.00 10.40 -7.38
CA ALA A 98 13.67 11.14 -8.44
C ALA A 98 14.13 12.54 -7.98
N GLU A 99 13.31 13.24 -7.18
CA GLU A 99 13.64 14.55 -6.61
C GLU A 99 14.67 14.46 -5.47
N PHE A 100 14.69 13.35 -4.73
CA PHE A 100 15.60 13.16 -3.61
C PHE A 100 17.04 12.93 -4.07
N GLU A 101 17.25 12.46 -5.31
CA GLU A 101 18.58 12.22 -5.90
C GLU A 101 19.45 11.36 -4.96
N ALA A 102 18.95 10.16 -4.63
CA ALA A 102 19.69 9.21 -3.80
C ALA A 102 20.90 8.65 -4.56
N ASP A 103 21.99 8.39 -3.84
CA ASP A 103 23.14 7.63 -4.36
C ASP A 103 22.73 6.18 -4.64
N GLN A 104 21.93 5.62 -3.73
CA GLN A 104 21.42 4.25 -3.81
C GLN A 104 19.95 4.20 -3.39
N GLU A 105 19.15 3.38 -4.06
CA GLU A 105 17.73 3.27 -3.82
C GLU A 105 17.21 1.82 -3.79
N LEU A 106 16.24 1.59 -2.89
CA LEU A 106 15.53 0.35 -2.73
C LEU A 106 14.05 0.70 -2.75
N GLN A 107 13.34 0.20 -3.74
CA GLN A 107 11.94 0.53 -3.95
C GLN A 107 11.10 -0.75 -3.96
N HIS A 108 9.99 -0.74 -3.20
CA HIS A 108 8.96 -1.76 -3.28
C HIS A 108 7.62 -1.12 -3.62
N SER A 109 6.78 -1.88 -4.32
CA SER A 109 5.44 -1.39 -4.68
C SER A 109 4.56 -1.22 -3.44
N PHE A 110 3.59 -0.33 -3.55
CA PHE A 110 2.55 -0.14 -2.55
C PHE A 110 1.79 -1.45 -2.29
N PHE A 111 1.55 -2.24 -3.33
CA PHE A 111 0.85 -3.52 -3.20
C PHE A 111 1.66 -4.56 -2.41
N ARG A 112 2.97 -4.60 -2.58
CA ARG A 112 3.83 -5.45 -1.73
C ARG A 112 3.79 -4.97 -0.29
N SER A 113 3.81 -3.66 -0.09
CA SER A 113 3.74 -3.01 1.22
C SER A 113 2.46 -3.34 2.01
N ILE A 114 1.28 -3.27 1.39
CA ILE A 114 0.02 -3.65 2.05
C ILE A 114 -0.10 -5.16 2.32
N ARG A 115 0.58 -5.99 1.53
CA ARG A 115 0.63 -7.45 1.75
C ARG A 115 1.50 -7.84 2.92
N GLU A 116 2.53 -7.05 3.22
CA GLU A 116 3.44 -7.32 4.34
C GLU A 116 3.01 -6.63 5.65
N ALA A 117 2.09 -5.65 5.61
CA ALA A 117 1.55 -5.00 6.81
C ALA A 117 0.39 -5.77 7.48
N PRO A 118 0.30 -5.91 8.83
CA PRO A 118 1.34 -5.73 9.85
C PRO A 118 1.87 -7.09 10.29
N LYS A 119 2.92 -7.64 9.68
CA LYS A 119 3.47 -8.93 10.12
C LYS A 119 4.47 -8.76 11.24
N GLU A 120 4.03 -8.32 12.42
CA GLU A 120 4.70 -8.46 13.75
C GLU A 120 6.20 -8.06 13.88
N PHE A 121 6.83 -7.60 12.81
CA PHE A 121 8.22 -7.24 12.62
C PHE A 121 8.20 -6.10 11.60
N GLN A 122 8.48 -4.86 12.04
CA GLN A 122 8.59 -3.68 11.17
C GLN A 122 9.81 -3.72 10.23
N LEU A 123 10.34 -4.91 9.95
CA LEU A 123 11.53 -5.14 9.13
C LEU A 123 11.24 -4.97 7.63
N TYR A 124 9.97 -4.89 7.24
CA TYR A 124 9.62 -4.67 5.85
C TYR A 124 9.61 -3.17 5.52
N PHE A 125 10.71 -2.69 4.94
CA PHE A 125 10.82 -1.33 4.43
C PHE A 125 10.11 -1.17 3.09
N HIS A 126 9.20 -0.20 3.02
CA HIS A 126 8.48 0.14 1.79
C HIS A 126 9.39 0.71 0.71
N GLY A 127 10.42 1.41 1.16
CA GLY A 127 11.54 1.86 0.36
C GLY A 127 12.60 2.44 1.27
N ALA A 128 13.82 2.50 0.77
CA ALA A 128 14.95 3.11 1.44
C ALA A 128 15.83 3.82 0.42
N ALA A 129 16.56 4.82 0.88
CA ALA A 129 17.51 5.58 0.08
C ALA A 129 18.78 5.82 0.88
N MET A 130 19.91 5.89 0.20
CA MET A 130 21.17 6.40 0.73
C MET A 130 21.49 7.73 0.05
N LYS A 131 21.82 8.76 0.82
CA LYS A 131 22.27 10.05 0.29
C LYS A 131 23.38 10.63 1.15
N ASP A 132 24.54 10.92 0.56
CA ASP A 132 25.73 11.40 1.26
C ASP A 132 26.09 10.49 2.45
N CYS A 133 25.98 9.17 2.25
CA CYS A 133 26.15 8.14 3.28
C CYS A 133 25.24 8.23 4.50
N MET A 134 24.13 8.96 4.38
CA MET A 134 23.06 9.00 5.37
C MET A 134 21.90 8.12 4.91
N PRO A 135 21.44 7.16 5.75
CA PRO A 135 20.35 6.27 5.40
C PRO A 135 18.99 6.94 5.64
N TYR A 136 18.06 6.74 4.71
CA TYR A 136 16.69 7.24 4.79
C TYR A 136 15.67 6.13 4.51
N GLY A 137 14.55 6.18 5.21
CA GLY A 137 13.38 5.34 5.00
C GLY A 137 12.26 6.11 4.30
N TRP A 138 11.41 5.40 3.56
CA TRP A 138 10.21 5.98 2.94
C TRP A 138 8.96 5.82 3.82
N SER A 139 8.24 6.91 4.04
CA SER A 139 6.93 6.92 4.74
C SER A 139 5.79 7.17 3.74
N TYR A 140 4.90 6.21 3.55
CA TYR A 140 3.63 6.45 2.85
C TYR A 140 2.67 7.35 3.64
N ARG A 141 2.89 7.52 4.95
CA ARG A 141 2.06 8.40 5.77
C ARG A 141 2.37 9.86 5.53
N ASP A 142 3.64 10.17 5.39
CA ASP A 142 4.09 11.55 5.23
C ASP A 142 4.49 11.83 3.76
N MET A 143 4.43 10.79 2.91
CA MET A 143 4.86 10.80 1.50
C MET A 143 6.25 11.41 1.33
N GLY A 144 7.18 11.00 2.20
CA GLY A 144 8.50 11.57 2.28
C GLY A 144 9.52 10.66 2.94
N PHE A 145 10.78 11.10 2.86
CA PHE A 145 11.91 10.43 3.48
C PHE A 145 12.08 10.86 4.94
N TYR A 146 12.48 9.91 5.78
CA TYR A 146 12.89 10.17 7.16
C TYR A 146 14.26 9.53 7.43
N PRO A 147 15.13 10.16 8.22
CA PRO A 147 16.45 9.60 8.53
C PRO A 147 16.31 8.31 9.34
N LEU A 148 17.13 7.31 9.01
CA LEU A 148 17.17 6.06 9.73
C LEU A 148 18.24 6.09 10.82
N PRO A 149 17.90 5.71 12.07
CA PRO A 149 18.91 5.48 13.10
C PRO A 149 19.90 4.40 12.65
N PRO A 150 21.20 4.51 12.95
CA PRO A 150 22.21 3.55 12.52
C PRO A 150 21.89 2.10 12.88
N GLN A 151 21.31 1.85 14.07
CA GLN A 151 20.95 0.49 14.49
C GLN A 151 19.81 -0.08 13.65
N VAL A 152 18.89 0.76 13.17
CA VAL A 152 17.80 0.32 12.28
C VAL A 152 18.37 0.08 10.89
N ALA A 153 19.16 1.03 10.37
CA ALA A 153 19.78 0.94 9.04
C ALA A 153 20.58 -0.36 8.87
N ALA A 154 21.39 -0.73 9.87
CA ALA A 154 22.20 -1.95 9.85
C ALA A 154 21.39 -3.26 9.71
N ASN A 155 20.12 -3.26 10.12
CA ASN A 155 19.26 -4.44 10.08
C ASN A 155 18.40 -4.52 8.81
N VAL A 156 18.24 -3.41 8.08
CA VAL A 156 17.21 -3.29 7.02
C VAL A 156 17.77 -2.88 5.67
N LEU A 157 18.98 -2.29 5.63
CA LEU A 157 19.61 -1.91 4.38
C LEU A 157 20.51 -3.02 3.83
N PRO A 158 20.70 -3.07 2.49
CA PRO A 158 21.70 -3.93 1.88
C PRO A 158 23.10 -3.67 2.47
N ARG A 159 23.85 -4.74 2.71
CA ARG A 159 25.14 -4.67 3.42
C ARG A 159 26.21 -3.93 2.62
N ASP A 160 26.19 -4.09 1.31
CA ASP A 160 27.04 -3.38 0.34
C ASP A 160 26.90 -1.86 0.47
N TRP A 161 25.69 -1.33 0.65
CA TRP A 161 25.47 0.10 0.87
C TRP A 161 26.20 0.62 2.12
N LEU A 162 26.20 -0.18 3.18
CA LEU A 162 26.84 0.16 4.45
C LEU A 162 28.37 0.08 4.34
N GLU A 163 28.88 -0.88 3.59
CA GLU A 163 30.32 -1.10 3.39
C GLU A 163 30.96 -0.04 2.49
N GLU A 164 30.27 0.38 1.42
CA GLU A 164 30.75 1.44 0.50
C GLU A 164 30.89 2.80 1.20
N CYS A 165 30.01 3.09 2.16
CA CYS A 165 30.07 4.30 2.97
C CYS A 165 31.09 4.22 4.14
N GLY A 166 31.74 3.07 4.33
CA GLY A 166 32.68 2.81 5.41
C GLY A 166 32.06 2.89 6.81
N SER A 167 32.90 3.01 7.84
CA SER A 167 32.46 3.24 9.23
C SER A 167 31.89 4.65 9.48
N GLY A 168 31.53 5.38 8.41
CA GLY A 168 31.09 6.76 8.41
C GLY A 168 29.68 6.99 8.96
N PHE A 169 29.00 5.95 9.46
CA PHE A 169 27.77 6.14 10.24
C PHE A 169 28.09 7.05 11.43
N PRO A 170 27.52 8.26 11.50
CA PRO A 170 27.69 9.07 12.69
C PRO A 170 27.20 8.25 13.88
N PRO A 171 27.96 8.21 14.99
CA PRO A 171 27.52 7.51 16.19
C PRO A 171 26.14 8.05 16.56
N ALA A 172 25.22 7.15 16.92
CA ALA A 172 23.87 7.52 17.32
C ALA A 172 23.98 8.59 18.40
N ARG A 173 23.47 9.80 18.13
CA ARG A 173 23.37 10.82 19.16
C ARG A 173 22.26 10.37 20.12
N GLU A 174 22.65 10.04 21.34
CA GLU A 174 21.75 9.78 22.48
C GLU A 174 20.92 11.01 22.83
#